data_AF-A0A4P1R0A8-F1
#
_entry.id   AF-A0A4P1R0A8-F1
#
_cell.length_a   1.000
_cell.length_b   1.000
_cell.length_c   1.000
_cell.angle_alpha   90.00
_cell.angle_beta   90.00
_cell.angle_gamma   90.00
#
_symmetry.space_group_name_H-M   'P 1'
#
loop_
_entity.id
_entity.type
_entity.pdbx_description
1 polymer ?
#
loop_
_entity_poly.entity_id
_entity_poly.type
_entity_poly.pdbx_seq_one_letter_code
_entity_poly.pdbx_strand_id
1 'polypeptide(L)' 'MAGLLLGDISHNGTYQGGTQIYAEETPEDGPGWYFSKKEIEENSPSKLDGVDLKKEAYLRKSYCTFLQDLGMRLKV' A
#
# COMPACT_ATOMS: atom_id res chain seq x y z
N MET A 1 6.15 26.71 -44.44
CA MET A 1 4.97 27.48 -43.98
C MET A 1 3.78 26.54 -44.01
N ALA A 2 3.12 26.34 -42.84
CA ALA A 2 1.85 25.63 -42.60
C ALA A 2 1.82 24.13 -42.99
N GLY A 3 1.49 23.16 -42.14
CA GLY A 3 0.30 22.99 -41.27
C GLY A 3 -0.33 21.66 -41.75
N LEU A 4 -0.55 20.60 -40.97
CA LEU A 4 -1.20 20.47 -39.66
C LEU A 4 -0.61 19.24 -38.91
N LEU A 5 -0.35 19.41 -37.60
CA LEU A 5 -0.24 18.37 -36.56
C LEU A 5 -1.69 18.04 -36.11
N LEU A 6 -2.10 16.87 -35.61
CA LEU A 6 -1.59 15.96 -34.58
C LEU A 6 -2.50 14.69 -34.70
N GLY A 7 -2.04 13.44 -34.79
CA GLY A 7 -0.94 12.80 -34.10
C GLY A 7 -1.49 11.91 -32.97
N ASP A 8 -1.81 10.67 -33.34
CA ASP A 8 -2.02 9.42 -32.59
C ASP A 8 -2.23 9.39 -31.06
N ILE A 9 -3.28 8.65 -30.70
CA ILE A 9 -3.54 7.84 -29.49
C ILE A 9 -2.56 8.06 -28.32
N SER A 10 -3.06 8.82 -27.34
CA SER A 10 -2.38 9.22 -26.11
C SER A 10 -1.96 8.04 -25.23
N HIS A 11 -0.69 7.71 -25.35
CA HIS A 11 0.17 7.24 -24.28
C HIS A 11 0.56 8.46 -23.44
N ASN A 12 0.28 8.43 -22.12
CA ASN A 12 1.17 8.97 -21.08
C ASN A 12 0.54 8.82 -19.69
N GLY A 13 1.19 7.98 -18.89
CA GLY A 13 1.09 7.92 -17.44
C GLY A 13 2.44 7.48 -16.90
N THR A 14 3.48 8.27 -17.20
CA THR A 14 4.86 8.06 -16.77
C THR A 14 4.99 8.38 -15.29
N TYR A 15 5.11 7.35 -14.45
CA TYR A 15 5.94 7.41 -13.25
C TYR A 15 7.06 6.41 -13.46
N GLN A 16 8.23 6.96 -13.80
CA GLN A 16 9.46 6.24 -14.03
C GLN A 16 10.31 6.35 -12.76
N GLY A 17 10.83 5.21 -12.28
CA GLY A 17 12.06 5.21 -11.47
C GLY A 17 11.99 4.48 -10.14
N GLY A 18 12.17 3.15 -10.18
CA GLY A 18 12.42 2.34 -8.99
C GLY A 18 12.31 0.86 -9.34
N THR A 19 13.38 0.31 -9.90
CA THR A 19 13.51 -1.04 -10.46
C THR A 19 12.73 -2.11 -9.69
N GLN A 20 11.75 -2.75 -10.36
CA GLN A 20 11.21 -4.04 -9.95
C GLN A 20 12.32 -5.08 -10.08
N ILE A 21 13.12 -5.15 -9.03
CA ILE A 21 14.15 -6.15 -8.79
C ILE A 21 13.39 -7.36 -8.23
N TYR A 22 12.93 -8.21 -9.17
CA TYR A 22 12.55 -9.62 -9.01
C TYR A 22 11.74 -9.97 -7.76
N ALA A 23 10.42 -10.01 -7.94
CA ALA A 23 9.63 -11.01 -7.24
C ALA A 23 10.16 -12.37 -7.70
N GLU A 24 10.98 -12.99 -6.85
CA GLU A 24 11.22 -14.42 -6.94
C GLU A 24 9.88 -15.09 -6.67
N GLU A 25 9.21 -15.43 -7.77
CA GLU A 25 7.95 -16.16 -7.79
C GLU A 25 8.18 -17.48 -7.03
N THR A 26 7.57 -17.59 -5.86
CA THR A 26 7.38 -18.86 -5.16
C THR A 26 5.88 -19.07 -4.93
N PRO A 27 5.42 -20.33 -4.98
CA PRO A 27 4.25 -20.70 -5.77
C PRO A 27 2.93 -20.52 -5.02
N GLU A 28 1.92 -20.05 -5.76
CA GLU A 28 0.52 -20.52 -5.68
C GLU A 28 -0.15 -20.52 -4.29
N ASP A 29 -0.34 -19.34 -3.64
CA ASP A 29 -1.31 -19.23 -2.53
C ASP A 29 -1.84 -17.80 -2.30
N GLY A 30 -2.54 -17.21 -3.29
CA GLY A 30 -3.21 -15.91 -3.17
C GLY A 30 -2.27 -14.74 -2.75
N PRO A 31 -2.81 -13.54 -2.50
CA PRO A 31 -2.05 -12.53 -1.78
C PRO A 31 -1.89 -13.02 -0.33
N GLY A 32 -0.73 -13.57 0.01
CA GLY A 32 -0.43 -14.01 1.37
C GLY A 32 -0.61 -12.86 2.37
N TRP A 33 -1.17 -13.17 3.54
CA TRP A 33 -1.36 -12.20 4.64
C TRP A 33 -0.05 -11.88 5.40
N TYR A 34 1.07 -12.38 4.91
CA TYR A 34 2.38 -12.21 5.52
C TYR A 34 3.24 -11.32 4.63
N PHE A 35 3.84 -10.30 5.25
CA PHE A 35 4.64 -9.29 4.58
C PHE A 35 6.00 -9.21 5.26
N SER A 36 7.04 -8.89 4.48
CA SER A 36 8.34 -8.58 5.05
C SER A 36 8.29 -7.31 5.89
N LYS A 37 9.24 -7.16 6.81
CA LYS A 37 9.38 -5.92 7.60
C LYS A 37 9.48 -4.68 6.71
N LYS A 38 10.25 -4.77 5.62
CA LYS A 38 10.45 -3.68 4.67
C LYS A 38 9.12 -3.25 4.01
N GLU A 39 8.31 -4.21 3.57
CA GLU A 39 7.01 -3.90 2.97
C GLU A 39 6.07 -3.23 3.98
N ILE A 40 6.08 -3.67 5.24
CA ILE A 40 5.25 -3.06 6.30
C ILE A 40 5.71 -1.64 6.63
N GLU A 41 7.01 -1.37 6.66
CA GLU A 41 7.56 -0.08 7.07
C GLU A 41 7.62 0.97 5.96
N GLU A 42 7.84 0.53 4.72
CA GLU A 42 8.07 1.41 3.57
C GLU A 42 6.89 1.47 2.60
N ASN A 43 6.12 0.38 2.47
CA ASN A 43 5.10 0.23 1.41
C ASN A 43 3.67 0.05 1.96
N SER A 44 3.41 0.38 3.22
CA SER A 44 2.05 0.34 3.75
C SER A 44 1.16 1.39 3.06
N PRO A 45 -0.14 1.14 2.85
CA PRO A 45 -1.06 2.15 2.32
C PRO A 45 -1.06 3.44 3.17
N SER A 46 -1.04 3.31 4.50
CA SER A 46 -0.98 4.44 5.41
C SER A 46 0.27 5.31 5.19
N LYS A 47 1.39 4.71 4.78
CA LYS A 47 2.63 5.43 4.49
C LYS A 47 2.49 6.33 3.28
N LEU A 48 1.76 5.89 2.25
CA LEU A 48 1.43 6.68 1.07
C LEU A 48 0.55 7.90 1.44
N ASP A 49 -0.29 7.74 2.46
CA ASP A 49 -1.13 8.82 3.02
C ASP A 49 -0.36 9.73 4.01
N GLY A 50 0.95 9.56 4.15
CA GLY A 50 1.80 10.38 5.03
C GLY A 50 1.70 10.02 6.52
N VAL A 51 1.15 8.85 6.87
CA VAL A 51 1.17 8.35 8.25
C VAL A 51 2.55 7.75 8.54
N ASP A 52 3.21 8.26 9.57
CA ASP A 52 4.50 7.70 10.01
C ASP A 52 4.33 6.33 10.69
N LEU A 53 5.41 5.56 10.76
CA LEU A 53 5.41 4.20 11.31
C LEU A 53 4.92 4.16 12.77
N LYS A 54 5.28 5.18 13.57
CA LYS A 54 4.92 5.24 14.99
C LYS A 54 3.43 5.52 15.16
N LYS A 55 2.89 6.44 14.36
CA LYS A 55 1.47 6.79 14.33
C LYS A 55 0.65 5.62 13.80
N GLU A 56 1.10 4.96 12.74
CA GLU A 56 0.45 3.75 12.23
C GLU A 56 0.41 2.63 13.27
N ALA A 57 1.54 2.34 13.94
CA ALA A 57 1.60 1.35 15.02
C ALA A 57 0.69 1.71 16.21
N TYR A 58 0.64 2.98 16.58
CA TYR A 58 -0.26 3.48 17.63
C TYR A 58 -1.73 3.26 17.24
N LEU A 59 -2.11 3.60 16.01
CA LEU A 59 -3.48 3.43 15.52
C LEU A 59 -3.90 1.96 15.54
N ARG A 60 -3.05 1.05 15.01
CA ARG A 60 -3.31 -0.40 15.06
C ARG A 60 -3.51 -0.89 16.50
N LYS A 61 -2.66 -0.47 17.43
CA LYS A 61 -2.81 -0.82 18.85
C LYS A 61 -4.10 -0.27 19.45
N SER A 62 -4.40 1.01 19.23
CA SER A 62 -5.60 1.65 19.78
C SER A 62 -6.89 1.04 19.25
N TYR A 63 -6.91 0.61 17.98
CA TYR A 63 -8.07 -0.05 17.38
C TYR A 63 -8.32 -1.41 18.01
N CYS A 64 -7.27 -2.21 18.24
CA CYS A 64 -7.40 -3.48 18.97
C CYS A 64 -7.98 -3.26 20.38
N THR A 65 -7.51 -2.23 21.09
CA THR A 65 -8.08 -1.88 22.42
C THR A 65 -9.54 -1.45 22.32
N PHE A 66 -9.91 -0.65 21.32
CA PHE A 66 -11.30 -0.28 21.08
C PHE A 66 -12.19 -1.52 20.83
N LEU A 67 -11.74 -2.44 19.98
CA LEU A 67 -12.48 -3.69 19.71
C LEU A 67 -12.62 -4.56 20.96
N GLN A 68 -11.59 -4.63 21.80
CA GLN A 68 -11.66 -5.36 23.08
C GLN A 68 -12.69 -4.76 24.03
N ASP A 69 -12.65 -3.44 24.25
CA ASP A 69 -13.62 -2.74 25.10
C ASP A 69 -15.04 -2.87 24.55
N LEU A 70 -15.21 -2.73 23.23
CA LEU A 70 -16.49 -2.94 22.57
C LEU A 70 -17.01 -4.36 22.80
N GLY A 71 -16.17 -5.38 22.64
CA GLY A 71 -16.53 -6.78 22.88
C GLY A 71 -16.99 -7.03 24.31
N MET A 72 -16.27 -6.47 25.30
CA MET A 72 -16.66 -6.56 26.72
C MET A 72 -18.03 -5.93 26.99
N ARG A 73 -18.31 -4.77 26.38
CA ARG A 73 -19.60 -4.08 26.54
C ARG A 73 -20.75 -4.85 25.88
N LEU A 74 -20.48 -5.47 24.74
CA LEU A 74 -21.46 -6.29 24.01
C LEU A 74 -21.62 -7.70 24.60
N LYS A 75 -20.71 -8.13 25.50
CA LYS A 75 -20.69 -9.47 26.12
C LYS A 75 -20.59 -10.61 25.09
N VAL A 76 -19.71 -10.43 24.11
CA VAL A 76 -19.37 -11.45 23.10
C VAL A 76 -18.11 -12.23 23.46
#